data_AF-A0A101XH15-F1
#
_entry.id   AF-A0A101XH15-F1
#
_cell.length_a   1.000
_cell.length_b   1.000
_cell.length_c   1.000
_cell.angle_alpha   90.00
_cell.angle_beta   90.00
_cell.angle_gamma   90.00
#
_symmetry.space_group_name_H-M   'P 1'
#
loop_
_entity.id
_entity.type
_entity.pdbx_description
1 polymer ?
#
loop_
_entity_poly.entity_id
_entity_poly.type
_entity_poly.pdbx_seq_one_letter_code
_entity_poly.pdbx_strand_id
1 'polypeptide(L)'
;MHLYVLVAGLLLGLAHGIEPDHLASISLSQRGFRSGLYFGISHGLGFATIAIPLILVINAFPVKQLLSEAAALISIAVGILVLYVSVGGIDLELGPRGSRVLGFIQGALALTPTKVLLIALAATASIFMGIASLLLFAAGSILVMSIYGFARFIVPRNMDRAVSVLVSIASIIYAALML
;
A
#
# COMPACT_ATOMS: atom_id res chain seq x y z
N MET A 1 12.62 -14.54 -10.86
CA MET A 1 11.39 -13.97 -11.45
C MET A 1 10.75 -13.06 -10.40
N HIS A 2 10.97 -11.74 -10.44
CA HIS A 2 10.39 -10.78 -9.46
C HIS A 2 9.32 -9.86 -10.06
N LEU A 3 8.87 -10.13 -11.29
CA LEU A 3 7.88 -9.32 -12.00
C LEU A 3 6.56 -9.20 -11.21
N TYR A 4 6.19 -10.26 -10.48
CA TYR A 4 5.01 -10.26 -9.62
C TYR A 4 5.06 -9.16 -8.54
N VAL A 5 6.26 -8.78 -8.04
CA VAL A 5 6.40 -7.73 -7.03
C VAL A 5 6.00 -6.37 -7.60
N LEU A 6 6.31 -6.12 -8.89
CA LEU A 6 5.90 -4.89 -9.57
C LEU A 6 4.38 -4.85 -9.76
N VAL A 7 3.79 -5.97 -10.18
CA VAL A 7 2.34 -6.11 -10.34
C VAL A 7 1.63 -5.96 -8.99
N ALA A 8 2.12 -6.64 -7.96
CA ALA A 8 1.60 -6.53 -6.60
C ALA A 8 1.73 -5.09 -6.07
N GLY A 9 2.86 -4.42 -6.29
CA GLY A 9 3.04 -3.01 -5.93
C GLY A 9 1.99 -2.11 -6.55
N LEU A 10 1.76 -2.22 -7.86
CA LEU A 10 0.72 -1.46 -8.54
C LEU A 10 -0.68 -1.77 -8.01
N LEU A 11 -1.05 -3.05 -7.93
CA LEU A 11 -2.39 -3.47 -7.50
C LEU A 11 -2.67 -3.10 -6.03
N LEU A 12 -1.69 -3.28 -5.14
CA LEU A 12 -1.76 -2.83 -3.76
C LEU A 12 -1.89 -1.30 -3.68
N GLY A 13 -1.20 -0.55 -4.55
CA GLY A 13 -1.30 0.91 -4.61
C GLY A 13 -2.70 1.37 -5.01
N LEU A 14 -3.27 0.72 -6.04
CA LEU A 14 -4.64 0.98 -6.48
C LEU A 14 -5.66 0.66 -5.37
N ALA A 15 -5.49 -0.45 -4.65
CA ALA A 15 -6.34 -0.83 -3.52
C ALA A 15 -6.23 0.19 -2.37
N HIS A 16 -4.99 0.51 -2.00
CA HIS A 16 -4.65 1.42 -0.91
C HIS A 16 -5.26 2.81 -1.12
N GLY A 17 -5.27 3.32 -2.35
CA GLY A 17 -5.85 4.63 -2.67
C GLY A 17 -7.35 4.78 -2.38
N ILE A 18 -8.07 3.67 -2.14
CA ILE A 18 -9.51 3.64 -1.84
C ILE A 18 -9.76 3.48 -0.33
N GLU A 19 -8.73 3.33 0.50
CA GLU A 19 -8.94 3.15 1.94
C GLU A 19 -9.70 4.35 2.55
N PRO A 20 -10.63 4.09 3.50
CA PRO A 20 -11.62 5.09 3.94
C PRO A 20 -11.02 6.36 4.54
N ASP A 21 -9.86 6.27 5.17
CA ASP A 21 -9.09 7.36 5.75
C ASP A 21 -8.65 8.38 4.69
N HIS A 22 -8.13 7.93 3.54
CA HIS A 22 -7.76 8.82 2.42
C HIS A 22 -9.00 9.49 1.83
N LEU A 23 -10.05 8.70 1.60
CA LEU A 23 -11.29 9.19 1.03
C LEU A 23 -11.95 10.23 1.94
N ALA A 24 -11.92 10.01 3.26
CA ALA A 24 -12.40 10.95 4.25
C ALA A 24 -11.58 12.26 4.23
N SER A 25 -10.25 12.17 4.23
CA SER A 25 -9.35 13.34 4.14
C SER A 25 -9.58 14.15 2.86
N ILE A 26 -9.73 13.48 1.72
CA ILE A 26 -10.01 14.13 0.43
C ILE A 26 -11.41 14.76 0.44
N SER A 27 -12.41 14.11 1.03
CA SER A 27 -13.80 14.56 1.04
C SER A 27 -14.04 15.83 1.84
N LEU A 28 -13.22 16.10 2.87
CA LEU A 28 -13.32 17.34 3.64
C LEU A 28 -12.86 18.57 2.87
N SER A 29 -12.13 18.39 1.78
CA SER A 29 -11.61 19.48 0.96
C SER A 29 -12.56 19.76 -0.20
N GLN A 30 -12.97 21.02 -0.32
CA GLN A 30 -13.89 21.50 -1.36
C GLN A 30 -13.22 21.66 -2.74
N ARG A 31 -11.99 21.19 -2.93
CA ARG A 31 -11.16 21.45 -4.12
C ARG A 31 -11.27 20.38 -5.23
N GLY A 32 -12.22 19.44 -5.12
CA GLY A 32 -12.48 18.42 -6.15
C GLY A 32 -11.22 17.65 -6.56
N PHE A 33 -10.96 17.51 -7.86
CA PHE A 33 -9.78 16.81 -8.40
C PHE A 33 -8.46 17.29 -7.80
N ARG A 34 -8.28 18.61 -7.67
CA ARG A 34 -7.05 19.18 -7.09
C ARG A 34 -6.84 18.69 -5.68
N SER A 35 -7.91 18.50 -4.90
CA SER A 35 -7.81 17.92 -3.56
C SER A 35 -7.20 16.51 -3.59
N GLY A 36 -7.76 15.63 -4.43
CA GLY A 36 -7.30 14.26 -4.57
C GLY A 36 -5.86 14.19 -5.05
N LEU A 37 -5.49 15.03 -6.03
CA LEU A 37 -4.14 15.08 -6.57
C LEU A 37 -3.12 15.60 -5.55
N TYR A 38 -3.40 16.71 -4.86
CA TYR A 38 -2.49 17.25 -3.85
C TYR A 38 -2.32 16.29 -2.67
N PHE A 39 -3.43 15.74 -2.17
CA PHE A 39 -3.39 14.76 -1.10
C PHE A 39 -2.61 13.51 -1.53
N GLY A 40 -2.94 12.95 -2.70
CA GLY A 40 -2.29 11.77 -3.24
C GLY A 40 -0.79 11.96 -3.43
N ILE A 41 -0.34 13.04 -4.07
CA ILE A 41 1.09 13.33 -4.25
C ILE A 41 1.78 13.47 -2.89
N SER A 42 1.17 14.23 -1.97
CA SER A 42 1.72 14.43 -0.63
C SER A 42 1.87 13.10 0.12
N HIS A 43 0.85 12.24 0.05
CA HIS A 43 0.83 10.90 0.64
C HIS A 43 1.85 9.95 0.03
N GLY A 44 1.91 9.87 -1.30
CA GLY A 44 2.91 9.08 -2.01
C GLY A 44 4.34 9.50 -1.71
N LEU A 45 4.60 10.82 -1.61
CA LEU A 45 5.91 11.35 -1.21
C LEU A 45 6.24 11.02 0.25
N GLY A 46 5.27 11.16 1.17
CA GLY A 46 5.45 10.77 2.56
C GLY A 46 5.81 9.29 2.70
N PHE A 47 5.07 8.42 2.00
CA PHE A 47 5.35 7.00 1.95
C PHE A 47 6.75 6.70 1.40
N ALA A 48 7.10 7.25 0.23
CA ALA A 48 8.39 7.03 -0.41
C ALA A 48 9.56 7.50 0.48
N THR A 49 9.38 8.59 1.22
CA THR A 49 10.38 9.16 2.14
C THR A 49 10.79 8.17 3.24
N ILE A 50 9.88 7.29 3.68
CA ILE A 50 10.17 6.27 4.70
C ILE A 50 10.50 4.93 4.05
N ALA A 51 9.68 4.49 3.09
CA ALA A 51 9.77 3.15 2.52
C ALA A 51 11.05 2.93 1.69
N ILE A 52 11.51 3.93 0.93
CA ILE A 52 12.73 3.78 0.12
C ILE A 52 13.96 3.62 1.03
N PRO A 53 14.23 4.53 1.99
CA PRO A 53 15.34 4.32 2.94
C PRO A 53 15.25 2.99 3.68
N LEU A 54 14.05 2.57 4.08
CA LEU A 54 13.85 1.28 4.73
C LEU A 54 14.28 0.10 3.83
N ILE A 55 13.89 0.09 2.55
CA ILE A 55 14.33 -0.95 1.61
C ILE A 55 15.83 -0.90 1.33
N LEU A 56 16.43 0.30 1.27
CA LEU A 56 17.88 0.46 1.15
C LEU A 56 18.60 -0.14 2.36
N VAL A 57 18.14 0.17 3.58
CA VAL A 57 18.68 -0.40 4.83
C VAL A 57 18.53 -1.91 4.82
N ILE A 58 17.32 -2.45 4.58
CA ILE A 58 17.10 -3.90 4.54
C ILE A 58 18.08 -4.59 3.57
N ASN A 59 18.30 -4.01 2.38
CA ASN A 59 19.20 -4.59 1.37
C ASN A 59 20.70 -4.43 1.71
N ALA A 60 21.08 -3.47 2.55
CA ALA A 60 22.46 -3.21 2.94
C ALA A 60 22.95 -4.12 4.08
N PHE A 61 22.04 -4.70 4.86
CA PHE A 61 22.37 -5.50 6.02
C PHE A 61 22.09 -7.01 5.80
N PRO A 62 22.80 -7.90 6.52
CA PRO A 62 22.57 -9.36 6.43
C PRO A 62 21.17 -9.78 6.89
N VAL A 63 20.40 -8.86 7.48
CA VAL A 63 18.96 -9.03 7.74
C VAL A 63 18.18 -9.42 6.48
N LYS A 64 18.66 -9.03 5.29
CA LYS A 64 18.06 -9.45 4.02
C LYS A 64 17.96 -10.96 3.89
N GLN A 65 18.98 -11.71 4.31
CA GLN A 65 19.00 -13.17 4.17
C GLN A 65 17.93 -13.79 5.06
N LEU A 66 17.88 -13.40 6.34
CA LEU A 66 16.84 -13.81 7.28
C LEU A 66 15.43 -13.45 6.78
N LEU A 67 15.26 -12.22 6.27
CA LEU A 67 13.98 -11.76 5.72
C LEU A 67 13.60 -12.50 4.45
N SER A 68 14.56 -12.91 3.61
CA SER A 68 14.29 -13.67 2.39
C SER A 68 13.84 -15.10 2.71
N GLU A 69 14.44 -15.73 3.73
CA GLU A 69 14.04 -17.05 4.22
C GLU A 69 12.66 -17.01 4.90
N ALA A 70 12.39 -15.98 5.69
CA ALA A 70 11.11 -15.79 6.37
C ALA A 70 10.03 -15.16 5.47
N ALA A 71 10.38 -14.71 4.26
CA ALA A 71 9.54 -13.79 3.51
C ALA A 71 8.24 -14.40 3.04
N ALA A 72 8.26 -15.67 2.64
CA ALA A 72 7.06 -16.37 2.24
C ALA A 72 6.10 -16.48 3.45
N LEU A 73 6.60 -16.84 4.63
CA LEU A 73 5.81 -16.89 5.86
C LEU A 73 5.27 -15.52 6.27
N ILE A 74 6.09 -14.46 6.21
CA ILE A 74 5.68 -13.09 6.50
C ILE A 74 4.61 -12.63 5.49
N SER A 75 4.81 -12.88 4.20
CA SER A 75 3.86 -12.50 3.14
C SER A 75 2.54 -13.24 3.28
N ILE A 76 2.57 -14.52 3.66
CA ILE A 76 1.36 -15.29 3.98
C ILE A 76 0.68 -14.74 5.23
N ALA A 77 1.41 -14.51 6.33
CA ALA A 77 0.84 -14.00 7.57
C ALA A 77 0.21 -12.60 7.39
N VAL A 78 0.92 -11.69 6.74
CA VAL A 78 0.41 -10.36 6.43
C VAL A 78 -0.69 -10.43 5.39
N GLY A 79 -0.60 -11.29 4.38
CA GLY A 79 -1.67 -11.52 3.40
C GLY A 79 -2.96 -12.02 4.06
N ILE A 80 -2.87 -12.96 5.01
CA ILE A 80 -4.00 -13.44 5.81
C ILE A 80 -4.57 -12.29 6.65
N LEU A 81 -3.71 -11.46 7.26
CA LEU A 81 -4.15 -10.29 8.01
C LEU A 81 -4.91 -9.30 7.11
N VAL A 82 -4.37 -8.95 5.93
CA VAL A 82 -5.04 -8.08 4.96
C VAL A 82 -6.37 -8.69 4.54
N LEU A 83 -6.42 -10.00 4.26
CA LEU A 83 -7.64 -10.71 3.90
C LEU A 83 -8.69 -10.64 5.01
N TYR A 84 -8.30 -10.96 6.25
CA TYR A 84 -9.17 -10.92 7.42
C TYR A 84 -9.76 -9.52 7.65
N VAL A 85 -8.90 -8.50 7.62
CA VAL A 85 -9.27 -7.09 7.81
C VAL A 85 -10.20 -6.63 6.68
N SER A 86 -9.90 -7.00 5.43
CA SER A 86 -10.71 -6.63 4.26
C SER A 86 -12.09 -7.30 4.24
N VAL A 87 -12.16 -8.60 4.56
CA VAL A 87 -13.43 -9.36 4.64
C VAL A 87 -14.27 -8.88 5.82
N GLY A 88 -13.64 -8.62 6.97
CA GLY A 88 -14.31 -8.12 8.16
C GLY A 88 -14.73 -6.64 8.05
N GLY A 89 -14.25 -5.91 7.04
CA GLY A 89 -14.47 -4.47 6.93
C GLY A 89 -13.87 -3.68 8.10
N ILE A 90 -12.77 -4.17 8.66
CA ILE A 90 -12.06 -3.60 9.79
C ILE A 90 -11.07 -2.57 9.24
N ASP A 91 -10.96 -1.38 9.85
CA ASP A 91 -9.90 -0.42 9.51
C ASP A 91 -8.73 -0.56 10.50
N LEU A 92 -7.71 -1.31 10.08
CA LEU A 92 -6.48 -1.52 10.83
C LEU A 92 -5.35 -0.64 10.28
N GLU A 93 -5.02 0.44 10.97
CA GLU A 93 -3.98 1.41 10.56
C GLU A 93 -3.19 1.91 11.79
N LEU A 94 -1.90 1.70 11.93
CA LEU A 94 -1.18 2.26 13.10
C LEU A 94 -0.61 3.63 12.73
N GLY A 95 -0.93 4.69 13.47
CA GLY A 95 -0.36 6.02 13.24
C GLY A 95 -1.39 7.16 13.16
N PRO A 96 -1.01 8.31 12.58
CA PRO A 96 -1.88 9.47 12.45
C PRO A 96 -3.07 9.17 11.53
N ARG A 97 -4.26 9.01 12.12
CA ARG A 97 -5.51 8.75 11.39
C ARG A 97 -6.45 9.95 11.37
N GLY A 98 -7.34 9.95 10.40
CA GLY A 98 -8.52 10.81 10.36
C GLY A 98 -8.44 11.91 9.33
N SER A 99 -9.59 12.49 9.04
CA SER A 99 -9.85 13.32 7.87
C SER A 99 -9.11 14.67 7.83
N ARG A 100 -8.37 15.03 8.88
CA ARG A 100 -7.60 16.29 8.98
C ARG A 100 -6.09 16.07 8.91
N VAL A 101 -5.64 14.82 8.82
CA VAL A 101 -4.22 14.51 8.74
C VAL A 101 -3.68 14.93 7.37
N LEU A 102 -2.51 15.57 7.38
CA LEU A 102 -1.81 15.94 6.15
C LEU A 102 -1.39 14.68 5.39
N GLY A 103 -1.64 14.63 4.08
CA GLY A 103 -1.30 13.49 3.24
C GLY A 103 0.13 13.00 3.46
N PHE A 104 1.11 13.90 3.53
CA PHE A 104 2.51 13.54 3.82
C PHE A 104 2.69 12.76 5.14
N ILE A 105 2.06 13.22 6.22
CA ILE A 105 2.19 12.59 7.54
C ILE A 105 1.54 11.21 7.53
N GLN A 106 0.35 11.10 6.94
CA GLN A 106 -0.37 9.83 6.79
C GLN A 106 0.41 8.86 5.89
N GLY A 107 0.97 9.36 4.79
CA GLY A 107 1.84 8.61 3.88
C GLY A 107 3.05 8.01 4.58
N ALA A 108 3.76 8.84 5.35
CA ALA A 108 4.99 8.48 6.04
C ALA A 108 4.79 7.58 7.26
N LEU A 109 3.79 7.87 8.08
CA LEU A 109 3.69 7.31 9.43
C LEU A 109 2.52 6.35 9.64
N ALA A 110 1.49 6.39 8.78
CA ALA A 110 0.40 5.43 8.88
C ALA A 110 0.84 4.07 8.32
N LEU A 111 0.82 3.05 9.16
CA LEU A 111 1.11 1.66 8.84
C LEU A 111 -0.20 0.91 8.59
N THR A 112 -0.45 0.60 7.32
CA THR A 112 -1.58 -0.22 6.89
C THR A 112 -1.10 -1.61 6.48
N PRO A 113 -1.96 -2.65 6.56
CA PRO A 113 -1.64 -3.99 6.11
C PRO A 113 -1.12 -4.04 4.66
N THR A 114 -1.67 -3.19 3.77
CA THR A 114 -1.25 -3.07 2.36
C THR A 114 0.19 -2.55 2.22
N LYS A 115 0.58 -1.52 3.00
CA LYS A 115 1.97 -1.01 3.04
C LYS A 115 2.93 -2.06 3.61
N VAL A 116 2.54 -2.75 4.69
CA VAL A 116 3.37 -3.79 5.32
C VAL A 116 3.60 -4.96 4.36
N LEU A 117 2.54 -5.42 3.69
CA LEU A 117 2.63 -6.50 2.69
C LEU A 117 3.57 -6.11 1.56
N LEU A 118 3.45 -4.88 1.04
CA LEU A 118 4.33 -4.40 -0.01
C LEU A 118 5.80 -4.35 0.43
N ILE A 119 6.08 -3.85 1.64
CA ILE A 119 7.46 -3.80 2.16
C ILE A 119 8.03 -5.21 2.28
N ALA A 120 7.25 -6.18 2.78
CA ALA A 120 7.66 -7.58 2.86
C ALA A 120 7.97 -8.16 1.47
N LEU A 121 7.11 -7.93 0.47
CA LEU A 121 7.34 -8.39 -0.90
C LEU A 121 8.56 -7.70 -1.53
N ALA A 122 8.70 -6.38 -1.35
CA ALA A 122 9.82 -5.60 -1.87
C ALA A 122 11.17 -6.02 -1.27
N ALA A 123 11.19 -6.45 0.00
CA ALA A 123 12.39 -6.95 0.68
C ALA A 123 12.94 -8.25 0.06
N THR A 124 12.08 -9.05 -0.59
CA THR A 124 12.48 -10.29 -1.30
C THR A 124 13.06 -10.05 -2.69
N ALA A 125 12.86 -8.85 -3.23
CA ALA A 125 13.26 -8.51 -4.58
C ALA A 125 14.70 -7.98 -4.63
N SER A 126 15.22 -7.79 -5.85
CA SER A 126 16.41 -6.95 -6.03
C SER A 126 16.10 -5.52 -5.61
N ILE A 127 17.12 -4.77 -5.17
CA ILE A 127 16.98 -3.38 -4.73
C ILE A 127 16.20 -2.51 -5.72
N PHE A 128 16.51 -2.63 -7.02
CA PHE A 128 15.83 -1.88 -8.08
C PHE A 128 14.36 -2.28 -8.24
N MET A 129 14.05 -3.58 -8.16
CA MET A 129 12.67 -4.08 -8.27
C MET A 129 11.85 -3.71 -7.02
N GLY A 130 12.46 -3.76 -5.84
CA GLY A 130 11.85 -3.31 -4.59
C GLY A 130 11.48 -1.83 -4.66
N ILE A 131 12.42 -0.96 -5.00
CA ILE A 131 12.17 0.48 -5.17
C ILE A 131 11.11 0.73 -6.25
N ALA A 132 11.22 0.08 -7.42
CA ALA A 132 10.23 0.22 -8.48
C ALA A 132 8.82 -0.18 -8.02
N SER A 133 8.68 -1.25 -7.22
CA SER A 133 7.37 -1.65 -6.67
C SER A 133 6.79 -0.64 -5.68
N LEU A 134 7.63 0.01 -4.85
CA LEU A 134 7.20 1.10 -3.96
C LEU A 134 6.74 2.32 -4.75
N LEU A 135 7.43 2.66 -5.84
CA LEU A 135 7.04 3.77 -6.70
C LEU A 135 5.75 3.47 -7.46
N LEU A 136 5.56 2.22 -7.93
CA LEU A 136 4.31 1.79 -8.55
C LEU A 136 3.14 1.82 -7.56
N PHE A 137 3.37 1.45 -6.31
CA PHE A 137 2.37 1.59 -5.26
C PHE A 137 1.98 3.04 -5.02
N ALA A 138 2.98 3.93 -4.87
CA ALA A 138 2.74 5.36 -4.73
C ALA A 138 1.97 5.91 -5.93
N ALA A 139 2.39 5.60 -7.16
CA ALA A 139 1.70 6.02 -8.38
C ALA A 139 0.26 5.50 -8.47
N GLY A 140 0.02 4.22 -8.14
CA GLY A 140 -1.31 3.63 -8.10
C GLY A 140 -2.21 4.34 -7.09
N SER A 141 -1.71 4.59 -5.88
CA SER A 141 -2.46 5.31 -4.84
C SER A 141 -2.76 6.75 -5.24
N ILE A 142 -1.79 7.47 -5.82
CA ILE A 142 -1.95 8.84 -6.34
C ILE A 142 -3.05 8.87 -7.39
N LEU A 143 -3.00 7.94 -8.35
CA LEU A 143 -3.97 7.87 -9.44
C LEU A 143 -5.39 7.72 -8.90
N VAL A 144 -5.59 6.76 -8.00
CA VAL A 144 -6.92 6.47 -7.43
C VAL A 144 -7.42 7.62 -6.56
N MET A 145 -6.59 8.18 -5.69
CA MET A 145 -6.95 9.34 -4.87
C MET A 145 -7.29 10.56 -5.74
N SER A 146 -6.56 10.77 -6.84
CA SER A 146 -6.83 11.84 -7.81
C SER A 146 -8.17 11.64 -8.51
N ILE A 147 -8.45 10.41 -8.99
CA ILE A 147 -9.73 10.05 -9.60
C ILE A 147 -10.87 10.25 -8.59
N TYR A 148 -10.70 9.81 -7.34
CA TYR A 148 -11.72 9.99 -6.31
C TYR A 148 -12.01 11.47 -6.02
N GLY A 149 -10.98 12.32 -5.99
CA GLY A 149 -11.17 13.77 -5.86
C GLY A 149 -12.08 14.36 -6.95
N PHE A 150 -12.02 13.82 -8.17
CA PHE A 150 -12.88 14.22 -9.29
C PHE A 150 -14.26 13.55 -9.26
N ALA A 151 -14.30 12.25 -8.99
CA ALA A 151 -15.46 11.38 -9.19
C ALA A 151 -15.93 10.75 -7.87
N ARG A 152 -15.98 11.54 -6.78
CA ARG A 152 -16.33 11.10 -5.41
C ARG A 152 -17.65 10.32 -5.29
N PHE A 153 -18.54 10.44 -6.27
CA PHE A 153 -19.85 9.78 -6.30
C PHE A 153 -19.85 8.41 -7.00
N ILE A 154 -18.75 8.04 -7.67
CA ILE A 154 -18.70 6.85 -8.53
C ILE A 154 -18.01 5.68 -7.82
N VAL A 155 -17.10 5.94 -6.88
CA VAL A 155 -16.32 4.89 -6.21
C VAL A 155 -17.16 4.27 -5.09
N PRO A 156 -17.56 2.98 -5.20
CA PRO A 156 -18.31 2.29 -4.16
C PRO A 156 -17.44 2.14 -2.91
N ARG A 157 -18.04 2.36 -1.72
CA ARG A 157 -17.36 2.26 -0.41
C ARG A 157 -16.79 0.87 -0.06
N ASN A 158 -17.07 -0.15 -0.88
CA ASN A 158 -16.65 -1.53 -0.68
C ASN A 158 -15.65 -2.00 -1.74
N MET A 159 -15.25 -1.13 -2.67
CA MET A 159 -14.34 -1.48 -3.76
C MET A 159 -12.89 -1.67 -3.28
N ASP A 160 -12.49 -0.92 -2.25
CA ASP A 160 -11.27 -1.13 -1.45
C ASP A 160 -11.16 -2.57 -0.94
N ARG A 161 -12.25 -3.10 -0.38
CA ARG A 161 -12.31 -4.45 0.18
C ARG A 161 -12.17 -5.50 -0.91
N ALA A 162 -12.90 -5.35 -2.02
CA ALA A 162 -12.84 -6.30 -3.12
C ALA A 162 -11.44 -6.41 -3.72
N VAL A 163 -10.77 -5.27 -3.98
CA VAL A 163 -9.41 -5.28 -4.53
C VAL A 163 -8.43 -5.83 -3.49
N SER A 164 -8.54 -5.42 -2.22
CA SER A 164 -7.65 -5.90 -1.15
C SER A 164 -7.78 -7.41 -0.93
N VAL A 165 -8.99 -7.98 -0.99
CA VAL A 165 -9.24 -9.43 -0.94
C VAL A 165 -8.55 -10.14 -2.10
N LEU A 166 -8.76 -9.68 -3.34
CA LEU A 166 -8.15 -10.30 -4.53
C LEU A 166 -6.63 -10.30 -4.46
N VAL A 167 -6.04 -9.16 -4.09
CA VAL A 167 -4.58 -9.02 -4.00
C VAL A 167 -4.01 -9.84 -2.84
N SER A 168 -4.72 -9.93 -1.72
CA SER A 168 -4.31 -10.76 -0.58
C SER A 168 -4.31 -12.24 -0.96
N ILE A 169 -5.37 -12.73 -1.59
CA ILE A 169 -5.46 -14.11 -2.07
C ILE A 169 -4.33 -14.41 -3.06
N ALA A 170 -4.11 -13.53 -4.04
CA ALA A 170 -3.03 -13.69 -5.02
C ALA A 170 -1.65 -13.73 -4.35
N SER A 171 -1.42 -12.87 -3.35
CA SER A 171 -0.15 -12.80 -2.60
C SER A 171 0.07 -14.04 -1.75
N ILE A 172 -0.97 -14.55 -1.07
CA ILE A 172 -0.90 -15.80 -0.28
C ILE A 172 -0.61 -16.98 -1.18
N ILE A 173 -1.37 -17.15 -2.28
CA ILE A 173 -1.16 -18.27 -3.22
C ILE A 173 0.25 -18.23 -3.76
N TYR A 174 0.71 -17.06 -4.21
CA TYR A 174 2.06 -16.93 -4.74
C TYR A 174 3.13 -17.25 -3.69
N ALA A 175 3.01 -16.70 -2.48
CA ALA A 175 3.98 -16.96 -1.42
C ALA A 175 3.98 -18.44 -1.01
N ALA A 176 2.83 -19.11 -1.00
CA ALA A 176 2.73 -20.54 -0.72
C ALA A 176 3.37 -21.41 -1.81
N LEU A 177 3.35 -20.99 -3.08
CA LEU A 177 4.04 -21.68 -4.18
C LEU A 177 5.57 -21.52 -4.16
N MET A 178 6.09 -20.60 -3.34
CA MET A 178 7.53 -20.30 -3.23
C MET A 178 8.16 -20.88 -1.96
N LEU A 179 7.35 -21.53 -1.10
CA LEU A 179 7.80 -22.39 0.01
C LEU A 179 8.23 -23.76 -0.54
#